data_AF-A0A7W8F006-F1
#
_entry.id   AF-A0A7W8F006-F1
#
_cell.length_a   1.000
_cell.length_b   1.000
_cell.length_c   1.000
_cell.angle_alpha   90.00
_cell.angle_beta   90.00
_cell.angle_gamma   90.00
#
_symmetry.space_group_name_H-M   'P 1'
#
loop_
_entity.id
_entity.type
_entity.pdbx_description
1 polymer ?
#
loop_
_entity_poly.entity_id
_entity_poly.type
_entity_poly.pdbx_seq_one_letter_code
_entity_poly.pdbx_strand_id
1 'polypeptide(L)'
;MSDDPMIGFLKADVTRFCAGLEELAPAIRLRLVMQLRAALDEVMDAALDAGVAAAQAEGWGLRQIGSQAGLSHEKVRYRLTRAEGGSEPAGPA
;
A
#
# COMPACT_ATOMS: atom_id res chain seq x y z
N MET A 1 7.35 -13.90 -13.38
CA MET A 1 6.24 -13.14 -12.76
C MET A 1 5.23 -14.16 -12.29
N SER A 2 4.95 -14.23 -11.00
CA SER A 2 3.83 -15.03 -10.53
C SER A 2 2.57 -14.25 -10.91
N ASP A 3 1.77 -14.77 -11.83
CA ASP A 3 0.49 -14.16 -12.19
C ASP A 3 -0.53 -14.54 -11.11
N ASP A 4 -0.42 -13.86 -9.97
CA ASP A 4 -1.41 -13.98 -8.91
C ASP A 4 -2.78 -13.52 -9.47
N PRO A 5 -3.80 -14.40 -9.48
CA PRO A 5 -5.09 -14.08 -10.07
C PRO A 5 -5.79 -12.90 -9.37
N MET A 6 -5.55 -12.70 -8.06
CA MET A 6 -6.10 -11.57 -7.31
C MET A 6 -5.52 -10.24 -7.79
N ILE A 7 -4.21 -10.21 -8.06
CA ILE A 7 -3.57 -9.04 -8.68
C ILE A 7 -4.15 -8.80 -10.07
N GLY A 8 -4.43 -9.86 -10.83
CA GLY A 8 -5.10 -9.80 -12.12
C GLY A 8 -6.47 -9.12 -12.06
N PHE A 9 -7.31 -9.51 -11.10
CA PHE A 9 -8.64 -8.91 -10.91
C PHE A 9 -8.56 -7.44 -10.52
N LEU A 10 -7.69 -7.07 -9.58
CA LEU A 10 -7.52 -5.66 -9.18
C LEU A 10 -7.08 -4.79 -10.36
N LYS A 11 -6.17 -5.28 -11.20
CA LYS A 11 -5.76 -4.58 -12.42
C LYS A 11 -6.94 -4.39 -13.37
N ALA A 12 -7.75 -5.42 -13.58
CA ALA A 12 -8.93 -5.33 -14.44
C ALA A 12 -9.95 -4.32 -13.92
N ASP A 13 -10.14 -4.23 -12.60
CA ASP A 13 -11.06 -3.28 -11.97
C ASP A 13 -10.57 -1.83 -12.10
N VAL A 14 -9.27 -1.59 -11.90
CA VAL A 14 -8.66 -0.27 -12.15
C VAL A 14 -8.78 0.12 -13.63
N THR A 15 -8.54 -0.83 -14.55
CA THR A 15 -8.74 -0.58 -15.99
C THR A 15 -10.19 -0.22 -16.30
N ARG A 16 -11.16 -0.93 -15.73
CA ARG A 16 -12.59 -0.65 -15.92
C ARG A 16 -12.97 0.72 -15.36
N PHE A 17 -12.45 1.08 -14.18
CA PHE A 17 -12.64 2.42 -13.62
C PHE A 17 -12.14 3.50 -14.58
N CYS A 18 -10.92 3.36 -15.09
CA CYS A 18 -10.30 4.32 -16.01
C CYS A 18 -11.05 4.46 -17.34
N ALA A 19 -11.53 3.35 -17.91
CA ALA A 19 -12.35 3.37 -19.12
C ALA A 19 -13.67 4.14 -18.91
N GLY A 20 -14.27 4.02 -17.72
CA GLY A 20 -15.47 4.78 -17.35
C GLY A 20 -15.27 6.30 -17.26
N LEU A 21 -14.03 6.79 -17.31
CA LEU A 21 -13.72 8.22 -17.26
C LEU A 21 -13.65 8.88 -18.63
N GLU A 22 -13.67 8.13 -19.74
CA GLU A 22 -13.36 8.65 -21.09
C GLU A 22 -14.28 9.79 -21.53
N GLU A 23 -15.56 9.71 -21.16
CA GLU A 23 -16.60 10.70 -21.51
C GLU A 23 -16.61 11.96 -20.60
N LEU A 24 -15.76 12.00 -19.57
CA LEU A 24 -15.70 13.12 -18.63
C LEU A 24 -14.79 14.24 -19.14
N ALA A 25 -15.08 15.46 -18.71
CA ALA A 25 -14.21 16.61 -18.98
C ALA A 25 -12.77 16.35 -18.46
N PRO A 26 -11.71 16.82 -19.16
CA PRO A 26 -10.31 16.49 -18.83
C PRO A 26 -9.92 16.77 -17.37
N ALA A 27 -10.37 17.89 -16.80
CA ALA A 27 -10.09 18.24 -15.41
C ALA A 27 -10.69 17.25 -14.40
N ILE A 28 -11.86 16.69 -14.70
CA ILE A 28 -12.53 15.70 -13.85
C ILE A 28 -11.79 14.37 -13.94
N ARG A 29 -11.40 13.95 -15.15
CA ARG A 29 -10.61 12.73 -15.38
C ARG A 29 -9.33 12.72 -14.54
N LEU A 30 -8.53 13.79 -14.65
CA LEU A 30 -7.27 13.90 -13.90
C LEU A 30 -7.49 13.86 -12.39
N ARG A 31 -8.51 14.56 -11.89
CA ARG A 31 -8.84 14.57 -10.46
C ARG A 31 -9.19 13.17 -9.95
N LEU A 32 -10.06 12.44 -10.66
CA LEU A 32 -10.51 11.11 -10.24
C LEU A 32 -9.39 10.07 -10.31
N VAL A 33 -8.53 10.12 -11.35
CA VAL A 33 -7.35 9.24 -11.43
C VAL A 33 -6.39 9.51 -10.26
N MET A 34 -6.19 10.78 -9.91
CA MET A 34 -5.33 11.12 -8.78
C MET A 34 -5.92 10.69 -7.44
N GLN A 35 -7.23 10.80 -7.25
CA GLN A 35 -7.92 10.29 -6.07
C GLN A 35 -7.81 8.77 -5.96
N LEU A 36 -7.99 8.04 -7.06
CA LEU A 36 -7.80 6.59 -7.09
C LEU A 36 -6.35 6.23 -6.73
N ARG A 37 -5.37 6.91 -7.31
CA ARG A 37 -3.95 6.68 -7.01
C ARG A 37 -3.67 6.89 -5.52
N ALA A 38 -4.14 7.98 -4.93
CA ALA A 38 -3.92 8.27 -3.53
C ALA A 38 -4.57 7.22 -2.61
N ALA A 39 -5.81 6.80 -2.92
CA ALA A 39 -6.49 5.76 -2.16
C ALA A 39 -5.78 4.41 -2.23
N LEU A 40 -5.27 4.03 -3.41
CA LEU A 40 -4.48 2.80 -3.58
C LEU A 40 -3.14 2.90 -2.85
N ASP A 41 -2.44 4.03 -2.93
CA ASP A 41 -1.18 4.25 -2.21
C ASP A 41 -1.40 4.12 -0.69
N GLU A 42 -2.49 4.69 -0.15
CA GLU A 42 -2.83 4.63 1.28
C GLU A 42 -3.03 3.19 1.77
N VAL A 43 -3.87 2.41 1.10
CA VAL A 43 -4.15 1.02 1.52
C VAL A 43 -2.92 0.12 1.33
N MET A 44 -2.14 0.35 0.28
CA MET A 44 -0.90 -0.40 0.03
C MET A 44 0.18 -0.07 1.07
N ASP A 45 0.31 1.19 1.47
CA ASP A 45 1.25 1.59 2.52
C ASP A 45 0.87 0.97 3.88
N ALA A 46 -0.42 0.91 4.22
CA ALA A 46 -0.89 0.25 5.43
C ALA A 46 -0.63 -1.27 5.39
N ALA A 47 -0.94 -1.93 4.27
CA ALA A 47 -0.69 -3.36 4.09
C ALA A 47 0.82 -3.69 4.15
N LEU A 48 1.65 -2.82 3.57
CA LEU A 48 3.10 -2.97 3.60
C LEU A 48 3.67 -2.80 5.00
N ASP A 49 3.19 -1.82 5.77
CA ASP A 49 3.59 -1.65 7.17
C ASP A 49 3.23 -2.88 8.01
N ALA A 50 2.02 -3.41 7.85
CA ALA A 50 1.58 -4.63 8.52
C ALA A 50 2.46 -5.84 8.13
N GLY A 51 2.78 -6.01 6.84
CA GLY A 51 3.67 -7.07 6.37
C GLY A 51 5.10 -6.95 6.91
N VAL A 52 5.63 -5.72 6.99
CA VAL A 52 6.95 -5.45 7.57
C VAL A 52 6.98 -5.78 9.07
N ALA A 53 5.93 -5.42 9.82
CA ALA A 53 5.79 -5.75 11.24
C ALA A 53 5.67 -7.27 11.47
N ALA A 54 4.87 -7.96 10.66
CA ALA A 54 4.72 -9.42 10.73
C ALA A 54 6.05 -10.14 10.47
N ALA A 55 6.78 -9.74 9.43
CA ALA A 55 8.10 -10.31 9.14
C ALA A 55 9.11 -10.07 10.28
N GLN A 56 9.07 -8.90 10.92
CA GLN A 56 9.89 -8.63 12.10
C GLN A 56 9.50 -9.54 13.28
N ALA A 57 8.20 -9.75 13.53
CA ALA A 57 7.70 -10.63 14.58
C ALA A 57 8.09 -12.10 14.35
N GLU A 58 8.23 -12.53 13.09
CA GLU A 58 8.80 -13.82 12.70
C GLU A 58 10.33 -13.90 12.86
N GLY A 59 10.98 -12.83 13.31
CA GLY A 59 12.42 -12.77 13.55
C GLY A 59 13.28 -12.44 12.33
N TRP A 60 12.69 -11.96 11.24
CA TRP A 60 13.45 -11.60 10.05
C TRP A 60 14.30 -10.36 10.28
N GLY A 61 15.54 -10.37 9.76
CA GLY A 61 16.42 -9.20 9.83
C GLY A 61 15.97 -8.07 8.89
N LEU A 62 16.22 -6.80 9.27
CA LEU A 62 15.79 -5.61 8.48
C LEU A 62 16.25 -5.62 7.02
N ARG A 63 17.45 -6.15 6.74
CA ARG A 63 17.98 -6.26 5.37
C ARG A 63 17.23 -7.31 4.55
N GLN A 64 16.82 -8.42 5.18
CA GLN A 64 16.04 -9.46 4.53
C GLN A 64 14.64 -8.93 4.18
N ILE A 65 13.98 -8.26 5.13
CA ILE A 65 12.68 -7.61 4.90
C ILE A 65 12.80 -6.60 3.75
N GLY A 66 13.82 -5.74 3.80
CA GLY A 66 14.08 -4.75 2.74
C GLY A 66 14.30 -5.37 1.37
N SER A 67 15.05 -6.47 1.30
CA SER A 67 15.26 -7.19 0.04
C SER A 67 13.96 -7.75 -0.56
N GLN A 68 13.03 -8.23 0.27
CA GLN A 68 11.76 -8.79 -0.21
C GLN A 68 10.73 -7.70 -0.56
N ALA A 69 10.74 -6.61 0.18
CA ALA A 69 9.84 -5.47 -0.05
C ALA A 69 10.36 -4.46 -1.09
N GLY A 70 11.58 -4.63 -1.61
CA GLY A 70 12.22 -3.65 -2.49
C GLY A 70 12.54 -2.32 -1.78
N LEU A 71 12.80 -2.36 -0.47
CA LEU A 71 13.06 -1.20 0.38
C LEU A 71 14.50 -1.21 0.90
N SER A 72 15.04 -0.02 1.17
CA SER A 72 16.27 0.08 1.97
C SER A 72 15.99 -0.29 3.43
N HIS A 73 16.99 -0.80 4.15
CA HIS A 73 16.87 -1.10 5.58
C HIS A 73 16.46 0.11 6.45
N GLU A 74 16.78 1.34 6.01
CA GLU A 74 16.37 2.59 6.66
C GLU A 74 14.87 2.79 6.52
N LYS A 75 14.34 2.56 5.32
CA LYS A 75 12.91 2.67 5.05
C LYS A 75 12.12 1.60 5.80
N VAL A 76 12.66 0.39 5.95
CA VAL A 76 12.06 -0.67 6.80
C VAL A 76 11.97 -0.21 8.25
N ARG A 77 13.06 0.34 8.81
CA ARG A 77 13.05 0.86 10.20
C ARG A 77 12.04 1.97 10.40
N TYR A 78 11.99 2.94 9.48
CA TYR A 78 11.01 4.02 9.52
C TYR A 78 9.56 3.50 9.55
N ARG A 79 9.24 2.50 8.72
CA ARG A 79 7.91 1.89 8.68
C ARG A 79 7.57 1.18 9.99
N LEU A 80 8.51 0.47 10.60
CA LEU A 80 8.33 -0.15 11.92
C LEU A 80 8.04 0.89 13.01
N THR A 81 8.81 1.97 13.07
CA THR A 81 8.57 3.05 14.06
C THR A 81 7.21 3.74 13.85
N ARG A 82 6.75 3.83 12.60
CA ARG A 82 5.45 4.42 12.27
C ARG A 82 4.29 3.51 12.69
N ALA A 83 4.44 2.19 12.51
CA ALA A 83 3.45 1.21 12.94
C ALA A 83 3.32 1.17 14.47
N GLU A 84 4.43 1.28 15.20
CA GLU A 84 4.46 1.35 16.67
C GLU A 84 3.79 2.65 17.19
N GLY A 85 4.03 3.78 16.52
CA GLY A 85 3.42 5.08 16.87
C GLY A 85 1.94 5.25 16.48
N GLY A 86 1.38 4.32 15.68
CA GLY A 86 -0.03 4.31 15.28
C GLY A 86 -0.96 3.53 16.22
N SER A 87 -0.41 2.85 17.23
CA SER A 87 -1.19 2.25 18.32
C SER A 87 -1.42 3.30 19.41
N GLU A 88 -2.29 4.27 19.15
CA GLU A 88 -2.80 5.15 20.21
C GLU A 88 -3.77 4.32 21.10
N PRO A 89 -3.60 4.31 22.44
CA PRO A 89 -4.43 3.49 23.30
C PRO A 89 -5.87 3.99 23.25
N ALA A 90 -6.83 3.09 23.07
CA ALA A 90 -8.25 3.38 23.28
C ALA A 90 -8.39 4.01 24.67
N GLY A 91 -8.69 5.31 24.71
CA GLY A 91 -8.88 6.07 25.94
C GLY A 91 -10.00 5.46 26.80
N PRO A 92 -9.95 5.62 28.14
CA PRO A 92 -10.94 5.04 29.02
C PRO A 92 -12.30 5.71 28.80
N ALA A 93 -13.35 4.90 28.87
CA ALA A 93 -14.75 5.29 28.79
C ALA A 93 -15.21 6.24 29.92
#